data_AF-A0A9J7Z0L0-F1
#
_entry.id   AF-A0A9J7Z0L0-F1
#
_cell.length_a   1.000
_cell.length_b   1.000
_cell.length_c   1.000
_cell.angle_alpha   90.00
_cell.angle_beta   90.00
_cell.angle_gamma   90.00
#
_symmetry.space_group_name_H-M   'P 1'
#
loop_
_entity.id
_entity.type
_entity.pdbx_description
1 polymer ?
#
loop_
_entity_poly.entity_id
_entity_poly.type
_entity_poly.pdbx_seq_one_letter_code
_entity_poly.pdbx_strand_id
1 'polypeptide(L)'
;MLCTQAYISCRACLKSQPCLPPSTGVIKVYSEDNTSRAVEVPSDITARDICQLFILKNHCIDDHSWTLFEQIPHLSIERTIEDHESVIEVQSGWGMDSHCCLYFRKNYAKYEFFKKPLDFFPEHMVSISSETNGIMNHSQLIQTFLSSSSCPEIHGFLHAKEHGRKSWKKFYFVLRRSGLYFSNKGTSKEPRHLQFIAEFSDSDVYTLLSGKKVYGAPTDYGFCVKVIQCRDFQPLSVFRLQSVLTFCTDFIISLTVILNYTGLQQSRSVLPMVL
;
A
#
# COMPACT_ATOMS: atom_id res chain seq x y z
N MET A 1 37.00 10.12 45.01
CA MET A 1 35.90 10.30 44.03
C MET A 1 36.25 11.48 43.16
N LEU A 2 36.85 11.23 42.00
CA LEU A 2 37.20 12.25 41.01
C LEU A 2 36.25 12.04 39.84
N CYS A 3 35.38 13.03 39.60
CA CYS A 3 34.49 13.09 38.46
C CYS A 3 35.32 13.55 37.25
N THR A 4 35.63 12.61 36.35
CA THR A 4 36.20 12.92 35.03
C THR A 4 35.07 13.23 34.05
N GLN A 5 34.91 14.50 33.71
CA GLN A 5 34.05 14.95 32.61
C GLN A 5 34.91 15.01 31.35
N ALA A 6 34.65 14.12 30.40
CA ALA A 6 35.35 14.10 29.12
C ALA A 6 34.89 15.27 28.24
N TYR A 7 35.83 16.16 27.92
CA TYR A 7 35.70 17.19 26.91
C TYR A 7 35.53 16.53 25.52
N ILE A 8 34.40 16.75 24.87
CA ILE A 8 34.27 16.53 23.42
C ILE A 8 34.54 17.87 22.74
N SER A 9 35.64 17.92 22.02
CA SER A 9 36.11 19.05 21.23
C SER A 9 35.19 19.29 20.03
N CYS A 10 34.42 20.38 20.06
CA CYS A 10 33.72 20.89 18.87
C CYS A 10 34.75 21.52 17.92
N ARG A 11 35.04 20.86 16.80
CA ARG A 11 35.68 21.53 15.65
C ARG A 11 34.67 22.51 15.07
N ALA A 12 34.98 23.79 15.17
CA ALA A 12 34.24 24.88 14.56
C ALA A 12 34.19 24.70 13.03
N CYS A 13 32.97 24.58 12.48
CA CYS A 13 32.72 24.76 11.06
C CYS A 13 32.27 26.22 10.86
N LEU A 14 33.14 27.05 10.27
CA LEU A 14 32.79 28.40 9.87
C LEU A 14 31.86 28.35 8.65
N LYS A 15 30.57 28.62 8.88
CA LYS A 15 29.63 29.42 8.08
C LYS A 15 28.21 29.12 8.57
N SER A 16 27.70 29.96 9.46
CA SER A 16 26.30 29.94 9.88
C SER A 16 25.43 30.49 8.74
N GLN A 17 25.04 29.63 7.81
CA GLN A 17 23.78 29.86 7.09
C GLN A 17 22.66 29.79 8.13
N PRO A 18 21.70 30.73 8.13
CA PRO A 18 20.48 30.52 8.90
C PRO A 18 19.82 29.28 8.33
N CYS A 19 19.77 28.20 9.13
CA CYS A 19 18.93 27.05 8.82
C CYS A 19 17.52 27.61 8.69
N LEU A 20 16.99 27.65 7.47
CA LEU A 20 15.58 27.97 7.26
C LEU A 20 14.79 27.04 8.21
N PRO A 21 13.76 27.56 8.92
CA PRO A 21 12.93 26.72 9.74
C PRO A 21 12.46 25.52 8.89
N PRO A 22 12.51 24.29 9.43
CA PRO A 22 12.06 23.13 8.68
C PRO A 22 10.64 23.40 8.20
N SER A 23 10.39 23.17 6.91
CA SER A 23 9.05 23.34 6.35
C SER A 23 8.08 22.45 7.11
N THR A 24 7.05 23.05 7.70
CA THR A 24 5.99 22.33 8.39
C THR A 24 4.72 22.31 7.56
N GLY A 25 3.94 21.24 7.73
CA GLY A 25 2.60 21.08 7.18
C GLY A 25 1.60 20.80 8.29
N VAL A 26 0.31 21.02 8.02
CA VAL A 26 -0.77 20.63 8.93
C VAL A 26 -1.52 19.47 8.30
N ILE A 27 -1.63 18.39 9.06
CA ILE A 27 -2.43 17.22 8.69
C ILE A 27 -3.61 17.09 9.65
N LYS A 28 -4.72 16.53 9.16
CA LYS A 28 -5.89 16.20 9.96
C LYS A 28 -6.12 14.70 9.94
N VAL A 29 -6.03 14.07 11.11
CA VAL A 29 -6.14 12.61 11.27
C VAL A 29 -7.41 12.29 12.05
N TYR A 30 -8.22 11.38 11.50
CA TYR A 30 -9.45 10.89 12.10
C TYR A 30 -9.20 9.57 12.85
N SER A 31 -9.93 9.34 13.93
CA SER A 31 -9.95 8.07 14.68
C SER A 31 -11.15 7.22 14.25
N GLU A 32 -11.24 5.98 14.73
CA GLU A 32 -12.37 5.06 14.45
C GLU A 32 -13.74 5.62 14.90
N ASP A 33 -13.76 6.43 15.96
CA ASP A 33 -14.97 7.10 16.47
C ASP A 33 -15.37 8.35 15.67
N ASN A 34 -14.69 8.62 14.54
CA ASN A 34 -14.83 9.80 13.70
C ASN A 34 -14.48 11.13 14.38
N THR A 35 -13.85 11.11 15.56
CA THR A 35 -13.17 12.29 16.08
C THR A 35 -11.91 12.58 15.26
N SER A 36 -11.41 13.82 15.30
CA SER A 36 -10.22 14.18 14.54
C SER A 36 -9.29 15.10 15.31
N ARG A 37 -8.01 15.05 14.96
CA ARG A 37 -6.98 15.94 15.50
C ARG A 37 -6.18 16.54 14.35
N ALA A 38 -6.04 17.86 14.36
CA ALA A 38 -5.10 18.56 13.51
C ALA A 38 -3.75 18.61 14.21
N VAL A 39 -2.67 18.27 13.51
CA VAL A 39 -1.31 18.31 14.04
C VAL A 39 -0.38 18.97 13.01
N GLU A 40 0.47 19.86 13.50
CA GLU A 40 1.57 20.40 12.72
C GLU A 40 2.73 19.41 12.74
N VAL A 41 3.28 19.12 11.57
CA VAL A 41 4.28 18.08 11.35
C VAL A 41 5.35 18.56 10.37
N PRO A 42 6.60 18.07 10.49
CA PRO A 42 7.63 18.32 9.48
C PRO A 42 7.22 17.84 8.08
N SER A 43 7.78 18.44 7.03
CA SER A 43 7.48 18.08 5.64
C SER A 43 7.96 16.67 5.24
N ASP A 44 8.96 16.14 5.93
CA ASP A 44 9.56 14.82 5.72
C ASP A 44 8.94 13.72 6.59
N ILE A 45 7.81 14.02 7.26
CA ILE A 45 7.14 13.08 8.15
C ILE A 45 6.60 11.85 7.41
N THR A 46 6.92 10.66 7.92
CA THR A 46 6.44 9.40 7.36
C THR A 46 5.16 8.93 8.04
N ALA A 47 4.43 8.01 7.40
CA ALA A 47 3.27 7.39 8.02
C ALA A 47 3.61 6.66 9.33
N ARG A 48 4.81 6.06 9.43
CA ARG A 48 5.31 5.45 10.66
C ARG A 48 5.45 6.47 11.78
N ASP A 49 6.04 7.63 11.50
CA ASP A 49 6.24 8.67 12.52
C ASP A 49 4.89 9.19 13.05
N ILE A 50 3.90 9.35 12.16
CA ILE A 50 2.53 9.71 12.55
C ILE A 50 1.91 8.62 13.43
N CYS A 51 2.04 7.35 13.06
CA CYS A 51 1.54 6.25 13.89
C CYS A 51 2.17 6.28 15.28
N GLN A 52 3.49 6.40 15.39
CA GLN A 52 4.20 6.50 16.67
C GLN A 52 3.75 7.70 17.51
N LEU A 53 3.57 8.86 16.87
CA LEU A 53 3.06 10.07 17.52
C LEU A 53 1.66 9.84 18.14
N PHE A 54 0.76 9.19 17.40
CA PHE A 54 -0.61 8.95 17.87
C PHE A 54 -0.67 7.82 18.91
N ILE A 55 0.16 6.78 18.80
CA ILE A 55 0.32 5.75 19.84
C ILE A 55 0.72 6.40 21.18
N LEU A 56 1.74 7.27 21.16
CA LEU A 56 2.21 7.97 22.34
C LEU A 56 1.15 8.93 22.91
N LYS A 57 0.52 9.75 22.06
CA LYS A 57 -0.50 10.72 22.47
C LYS A 57 -1.79 10.08 23.00
N ASN A 58 -2.14 8.88 22.52
CA ASN A 58 -3.36 8.18 22.92
C ASN A 58 -3.11 7.10 23.97
N HIS A 59 -1.87 6.96 24.46
CA HIS A 59 -1.47 5.92 25.41
C HIS A 59 -1.83 4.50 24.94
N CYS A 60 -1.69 4.25 23.63
CA CYS A 60 -1.94 2.93 23.05
C CYS A 60 -0.74 2.00 23.28
N ILE A 61 -1.00 0.69 23.30
CA ILE A 61 0.06 -0.33 23.20
C ILE A 61 0.54 -0.36 21.75
N ASP A 62 1.86 -0.29 21.55
CA ASP A 62 2.48 -0.50 20.25
C ASP A 62 2.55 -2.00 19.96
N ASP A 63 1.61 -2.48 19.15
CA ASP A 63 1.53 -3.86 18.67
C ASP A 63 1.78 -3.97 17.16
N HIS A 64 2.34 -2.91 16.55
CA HIS A 64 2.60 -2.77 15.12
C HIS A 64 1.37 -2.90 14.20
N SER A 65 0.15 -2.96 14.74
CA SER A 65 -1.09 -2.98 13.94
C SER A 65 -1.60 -1.58 13.63
N TRP A 66 -1.17 -0.56 14.39
CA TRP A 66 -1.58 0.83 14.18
C TRP A 66 -1.11 1.35 12.82
N THR A 67 -2.08 1.80 12.02
CA THR A 67 -1.89 2.10 10.61
C THR A 67 -2.58 3.40 10.25
N LEU A 68 -1.93 4.19 9.39
CA LEU A 68 -2.51 5.35 8.75
C LEU A 68 -3.16 4.92 7.42
N PHE A 69 -4.38 5.36 7.19
CA PHE A 69 -5.14 5.07 5.98
C PHE A 69 -5.47 6.35 5.24
N GLU A 70 -5.39 6.32 3.92
CA GLU A 70 -6.04 7.29 3.05
C GLU A 70 -7.44 6.77 2.72
N GLN A 71 -8.48 7.54 3.04
CA GLN A 71 -9.85 7.22 2.70
C GLN A 71 -10.41 8.25 1.73
N ILE A 72 -11.14 7.78 0.71
CA ILE A 72 -11.86 8.59 -0.27
C ILE A 72 -13.37 8.34 -0.07
N PRO A 73 -14.06 9.12 0.78
CA PRO A 73 -15.39 8.79 1.28
C PRO A 73 -16.47 8.70 0.19
N HIS A 74 -16.44 9.60 -0.80
CA HIS A 74 -17.44 9.64 -1.86
C HIS A 74 -17.37 8.42 -2.81
N LEU A 75 -16.20 7.76 -2.89
CA LEU A 75 -16.04 6.48 -3.59
C LEU A 75 -16.19 5.29 -2.66
N SER A 76 -16.28 5.49 -1.35
CA SER A 76 -16.32 4.41 -0.36
C SER A 76 -15.12 3.45 -0.52
N ILE A 77 -13.93 4.01 -0.72
CA ILE A 77 -12.68 3.26 -0.86
C ILE A 77 -11.60 3.80 0.07
N GLU A 78 -10.62 2.97 0.41
CA GLU A 78 -9.49 3.33 1.25
C GLU A 78 -8.24 2.50 0.95
N ARG A 79 -7.06 3.02 1.28
CA ARG A 79 -5.81 2.26 1.22
C ARG A 79 -4.99 2.47 2.48
N THR A 80 -4.18 1.47 2.82
CA THR A 80 -3.09 1.64 3.77
C THR A 80 -2.08 2.62 3.18
N ILE A 81 -1.60 3.55 4.00
CA ILE A 81 -0.38 4.31 3.71
C ILE A 81 0.77 3.52 4.35
N GLU A 82 1.72 3.07 3.53
CA GLU A 82 2.86 2.28 3.97
C GLU A 82 3.78 3.11 4.87
N ASP A 83 4.48 2.43 5.76
CA ASP A 83 5.30 3.05 6.81
C ASP A 83 6.31 4.08 6.28
N HIS A 84 6.80 3.88 5.05
CA HIS A 84 7.82 4.69 4.41
C HIS A 84 7.26 5.85 3.58
N GLU A 85 5.96 5.88 3.30
CA GLU A 85 5.35 6.94 2.49
C GLU A 85 5.35 8.27 3.25
N SER A 86 5.68 9.36 2.55
CA SER A 86 5.56 10.72 3.07
C SER A 86 4.10 11.12 3.14
N VAL A 87 3.61 11.45 4.35
CA VAL A 87 2.20 11.81 4.56
C VAL A 87 1.87 13.13 3.85
N ILE A 88 2.84 14.05 3.79
CA ILE A 88 2.69 15.32 3.09
C ILE A 88 2.62 15.11 1.58
N GLU A 89 3.39 14.18 1.01
CA GLU A 89 3.29 13.85 -0.41
C GLU A 89 1.94 13.21 -0.75
N VAL A 90 1.46 12.28 0.07
CA VAL A 90 0.12 11.69 -0.06
C VAL A 90 -0.95 12.78 -0.04
N GLN A 91 -0.93 13.65 0.97
CA GLN A 91 -1.89 14.75 1.08
C GLN A 91 -1.76 15.77 -0.07
N SER A 92 -0.55 15.99 -0.62
CA SER A 92 -0.35 16.87 -1.78
C SER A 92 -0.92 16.29 -3.08
N GLY A 93 -1.06 14.96 -3.16
CA GLY A 93 -1.67 14.27 -4.30
C GLY A 93 -3.20 14.35 -4.31
N TRP A 94 -3.81 14.88 -3.24
CA TRP A 94 -5.23 15.09 -3.14
C TRP A 94 -5.67 16.19 -4.10
N GLY A 95 -6.70 15.92 -4.90
CA GLY A 95 -7.33 16.96 -5.73
C GLY A 95 -7.88 18.09 -4.85
N MET A 96 -7.90 19.33 -5.37
CA MET A 96 -8.31 20.52 -4.60
C MET A 96 -9.70 20.40 -3.95
N ASP A 97 -10.62 19.66 -4.57
CA ASP A 97 -11.98 19.39 -4.06
C ASP A 97 -12.14 17.97 -3.47
N SER A 98 -11.03 17.27 -3.20
CA SER A 98 -11.12 15.91 -2.68
C SER A 98 -11.46 15.92 -1.19
N HIS A 99 -12.55 15.23 -0.84
CA HIS A 99 -12.90 14.94 0.55
C HIS A 99 -12.03 13.82 1.14
N CYS A 100 -10.78 13.68 0.70
CA CYS A 100 -9.86 12.67 1.20
C CYS A 100 -9.56 12.91 2.67
N CYS A 101 -9.42 11.84 3.43
CA CYS A 101 -9.20 11.88 4.86
C CYS A 101 -8.09 10.90 5.26
N LEU A 102 -7.28 11.29 6.25
CA LEU A 102 -6.38 10.38 6.93
C LEU A 102 -7.09 9.73 8.11
N TYR A 103 -7.00 8.41 8.25
CA TYR A 103 -7.55 7.67 9.39
C TYR A 103 -6.46 6.90 10.13
N PHE A 104 -6.45 6.98 11.45
CA PHE A 104 -5.58 6.23 12.33
C PHE A 104 -6.38 5.14 13.04
N ARG A 105 -6.08 3.88 12.72
CA ARG A 105 -6.76 2.71 13.29
C ARG A 105 -5.92 1.44 13.18
N LYS A 106 -6.39 0.34 13.77
CA LYS A 106 -5.68 -0.94 13.71
C LYS A 106 -5.91 -1.67 12.39
N ASN A 107 -4.85 -2.24 11.84
CA ASN A 107 -4.84 -3.14 10.70
C ASN A 107 -3.98 -4.37 11.02
N TYR A 108 -4.61 -5.41 11.58
CA TYR A 108 -3.90 -6.64 11.91
C TYR A 108 -3.42 -7.43 10.69
N ALA A 109 -3.99 -7.16 9.50
CA ALA A 109 -3.66 -7.87 8.28
C ALA A 109 -2.40 -7.33 7.57
N LYS A 110 -1.97 -6.10 7.89
CA LYS A 110 -0.87 -5.38 7.20
C LYS A 110 0.41 -6.22 7.06
N TYR A 111 0.76 -6.95 8.13
CA TYR A 111 1.99 -7.74 8.20
C TYR A 111 1.75 -9.25 8.31
N GLU A 112 0.51 -9.73 8.11
CA GLU A 112 0.19 -11.15 8.32
C GLU A 112 0.92 -12.07 7.33
N PHE A 113 1.15 -11.61 6.09
CA PHE A 113 1.97 -12.34 5.11
C PHE A 113 3.38 -12.62 5.65
N PHE A 114 4.02 -11.66 6.32
CA PHE A 114 5.37 -11.84 6.83
C PHE A 114 5.43 -12.72 8.09
N LYS A 115 4.32 -12.81 8.84
CA LYS A 115 4.20 -13.66 10.02
C LYS A 115 3.92 -15.13 9.66
N LYS A 116 3.13 -15.38 8.61
CA LYS A 116 2.67 -16.71 8.19
C LYS A 116 2.60 -16.85 6.67
N PRO A 117 3.71 -16.70 5.93
CA PRO A 117 3.73 -16.68 4.47
C PRO A 117 3.26 -17.99 3.84
N LEU A 118 3.48 -19.13 4.50
CA LEU A 118 3.10 -20.45 4.01
C LEU A 118 1.57 -20.70 4.11
N ASP A 119 0.92 -20.12 5.11
CA ASP A 119 -0.53 -20.24 5.30
C ASP A 119 -1.30 -19.16 4.51
N PHE A 120 -0.57 -18.20 3.95
CA PHE A 120 -1.14 -16.99 3.38
C PHE A 120 -1.74 -17.21 1.99
N PHE A 121 -1.16 -18.12 1.21
CA PHE A 121 -1.60 -18.40 -0.15
C PHE A 121 -2.09 -19.83 -0.32
N PRO A 122 -3.30 -20.04 -0.85
CA PRO A 122 -3.69 -21.36 -1.34
C PRO A 122 -2.69 -21.86 -2.39
N GLU A 123 -2.33 -23.15 -2.33
CA GLU A 123 -1.32 -23.74 -3.24
C GLU A 123 -1.60 -23.50 -4.73
N HIS A 124 -2.87 -23.44 -5.11
CA HIS A 124 -3.29 -23.25 -6.50
C HIS A 124 -3.29 -21.78 -6.96
N MET A 125 -3.07 -20.82 -6.06
CA MET A 125 -3.16 -19.38 -6.34
C MET A 125 -1.81 -18.79 -6.78
N VAL A 126 -0.70 -19.40 -6.36
CA VAL A 126 0.65 -18.89 -6.59
C VAL A 126 1.43 -19.89 -7.44
N SER A 127 2.03 -19.42 -8.53
CA SER A 127 2.94 -20.21 -9.36
C SER A 127 4.32 -19.57 -9.35
N ILE A 128 5.32 -20.35 -8.91
CA ILE A 128 6.70 -19.91 -8.78
C ILE A 128 7.52 -20.64 -9.83
N SER A 129 8.26 -19.90 -10.64
CA SER A 129 9.00 -20.43 -11.80
C SER A 129 10.33 -21.11 -11.45
N SER A 130 10.61 -21.38 -10.17
CA SER A 130 11.90 -21.92 -9.73
C SER A 130 11.98 -23.44 -9.89
N GLU A 131 13.10 -23.93 -10.42
CA GLU A 131 13.44 -25.36 -10.60
C GLU A 131 13.65 -26.15 -9.29
N THR A 132 13.38 -25.54 -8.14
CA THR A 132 13.47 -26.20 -6.83
C THR A 132 12.22 -27.05 -6.59
N ASN A 133 12.33 -28.35 -6.88
CA ASN A 133 11.35 -29.41 -6.60
C ASN A 133 11.09 -29.66 -5.08
N GLY A 134 11.22 -28.64 -4.24
CA GLY A 134 11.15 -28.76 -2.78
C GLY A 134 10.09 -27.85 -2.17
N ILE A 135 9.56 -28.27 -1.02
CA ILE A 135 8.74 -27.44 -0.12
C ILE A 135 9.56 -26.20 0.24
N MET A 136 9.12 -25.01 -0.17
CA MET A 136 9.77 -23.77 0.25
C MET A 136 9.59 -23.56 1.74
N ASN A 137 10.67 -23.15 2.40
CA ASN A 137 10.58 -22.65 3.76
C ASN A 137 10.11 -21.18 3.78
N HIS A 138 9.77 -20.71 4.98
CA HIS A 138 9.27 -19.36 5.24
C HIS A 138 10.12 -18.25 4.61
N SER A 139 11.44 -18.30 4.79
CA SER A 139 12.35 -17.24 4.30
C SER A 139 12.50 -17.27 2.78
N GLN A 140 12.54 -18.46 2.17
CA GLN A 140 12.60 -18.61 0.71
C GLN A 140 11.36 -18.03 0.03
N LEU A 141 10.18 -18.24 0.59
CA LEU A 141 8.94 -17.69 0.02
C LEU A 141 8.95 -16.16 0.08
N ILE A 142 9.30 -15.58 1.22
CA ILE A 142 9.44 -14.12 1.36
C ILE A 142 10.48 -13.58 0.38
N GLN A 143 11.67 -14.19 0.28
CA GLN A 143 12.70 -13.76 -0.67
C GLN A 143 12.23 -13.83 -2.12
N THR A 144 11.44 -14.84 -2.47
CA THR A 144 10.86 -14.96 -3.81
C THR A 144 9.93 -13.80 -4.12
N PHE A 145 9.11 -13.36 -3.16
CA PHE A 145 8.23 -12.20 -3.30
C PHE A 145 8.96 -10.86 -3.27
N LEU A 146 10.08 -10.74 -2.55
CA LEU A 146 10.85 -9.50 -2.42
C LEU A 146 11.93 -9.32 -3.49
N SER A 147 12.25 -10.38 -4.23
CA SER A 147 13.31 -10.34 -5.24
C SER A 147 12.92 -9.50 -6.45
N SER A 148 13.83 -8.60 -6.86
CA SER A 148 13.67 -7.82 -8.09
C SER A 148 13.86 -8.66 -9.36
N SER A 149 14.38 -9.89 -9.26
CA SER A 149 14.61 -10.79 -10.41
C SER A 149 13.51 -11.83 -10.57
N SER A 150 12.88 -12.28 -9.48
CA SER A 150 11.74 -13.22 -9.50
C SER A 150 10.49 -12.58 -8.89
N CYS A 151 9.35 -12.62 -9.59
CA CYS A 151 8.06 -12.26 -9.03
C CYS A 151 7.14 -13.46 -9.24
N PRO A 152 6.59 -14.07 -8.17
CA PRO A 152 5.59 -15.12 -8.33
C PRO A 152 4.44 -14.65 -9.22
N GLU A 153 3.93 -15.55 -10.04
CA GLU A 153 2.68 -15.30 -10.76
C GLU A 153 1.53 -15.67 -9.84
N ILE A 154 0.60 -14.74 -9.64
CA ILE A 154 -0.59 -14.97 -8.81
C ILE A 154 -1.79 -14.98 -9.72
N HIS A 155 -2.63 -15.99 -9.59
CA HIS A 155 -3.74 -16.18 -10.51
C HIS A 155 -4.94 -16.78 -9.81
N GLY A 156 -6.11 -16.52 -10.37
CA GLY A 156 -7.36 -16.93 -9.76
C GLY A 156 -8.56 -16.27 -10.41
N PHE A 157 -9.75 -16.73 -10.05
CA PHE A 157 -10.98 -16.11 -10.55
C PHE A 157 -11.37 -14.91 -9.69
N LEU A 158 -11.62 -13.77 -10.33
CA LEU A 158 -12.22 -12.58 -9.71
C LEU A 158 -13.47 -12.17 -10.47
N HIS A 159 -14.41 -11.53 -9.79
CA HIS A 159 -15.46 -10.80 -10.49
C HIS A 159 -14.98 -9.38 -10.74
N ALA A 160 -15.18 -8.91 -11.96
CA ALA A 160 -14.81 -7.57 -12.39
C ALA A 160 -15.99 -6.83 -12.98
N LYS A 161 -16.01 -5.52 -12.75
CA LYS A 161 -16.92 -4.58 -13.40
C LYS A 161 -16.10 -3.62 -14.24
N GLU A 162 -16.23 -3.74 -15.56
CA GLU A 162 -15.66 -2.76 -16.50
C GLU A 162 -16.37 -1.40 -16.35
N HIS A 163 -15.62 -0.33 -16.58
CA HIS A 163 -16.17 1.02 -16.60
C HIS A 163 -17.34 1.13 -17.59
N GLY A 164 -18.46 1.70 -17.13
CA GLY A 164 -19.67 1.88 -17.94
C GLY A 164 -20.55 0.64 -18.09
N ARG A 165 -20.13 -0.54 -17.62
CA ARG A 165 -20.98 -1.74 -17.61
C ARG A 165 -21.77 -1.86 -16.30
N LYS A 166 -23.02 -2.31 -16.40
CA LYS A 166 -23.91 -2.51 -15.25
C LYS A 166 -23.72 -3.87 -14.57
N SER A 167 -23.14 -4.86 -15.25
CA SER A 167 -23.02 -6.23 -14.76
C SER A 167 -21.60 -6.61 -14.36
N TRP A 168 -21.51 -7.45 -13.33
CA TRP A 168 -20.28 -8.11 -12.91
C TRP A 168 -20.06 -9.38 -13.72
N LYS A 169 -18.82 -9.63 -14.09
CA LYS A 169 -18.42 -10.84 -14.84
C LYS A 169 -17.26 -11.51 -14.14
N LYS A 170 -17.29 -12.85 -14.09
CA LYS A 170 -16.19 -13.66 -13.57
C LYS A 170 -15.14 -13.84 -14.66
N PHE A 171 -13.90 -13.44 -14.38
CA PHE A 171 -12.75 -13.67 -15.25
C PHE A 171 -11.63 -14.35 -14.48
N TYR A 172 -10.72 -15.00 -15.21
CA TYR A 172 -9.50 -15.52 -14.66
C TYR A 172 -8.40 -14.46 -14.76
N PHE A 173 -7.87 -14.05 -13.61
CA PHE A 173 -6.87 -13.00 -13.49
C PHE A 173 -5.48 -13.60 -13.32
N VAL A 174 -4.50 -12.85 -13.80
CA VAL A 174 -3.07 -13.18 -13.68
C VAL A 174 -2.34 -11.89 -13.31
N LEU A 175 -1.70 -11.90 -12.15
CA LEU A 175 -0.81 -10.85 -11.68
C LEU A 175 0.63 -11.26 -11.98
N ARG A 176 1.33 -10.37 -12.67
CA ARG A 176 2.77 -10.48 -12.97
C ARG A 176 3.46 -9.20 -12.55
N ARG A 177 4.79 -9.21 -12.57
CA ARG A 177 5.60 -7.99 -12.35
C ARG A 177 5.17 -6.84 -13.26
N SER A 178 4.86 -7.14 -14.52
CA SER A 178 4.47 -6.13 -15.53
C SER A 178 3.05 -5.61 -15.38
N GLY A 179 2.27 -6.10 -14.41
CA GLY A 179 0.92 -5.63 -14.16
C GLY A 179 -0.12 -6.74 -13.98
N LEU A 180 -1.37 -6.29 -13.93
CA LEU A 180 -2.55 -7.15 -13.80
C LEU A 180 -3.18 -7.42 -15.16
N TYR A 181 -3.52 -8.68 -15.40
CA TYR A 181 -4.15 -9.15 -16.62
C TYR A 181 -5.39 -9.98 -16.32
N PHE A 182 -6.34 -10.05 -17.27
CA PHE A 182 -7.37 -11.09 -17.29
C PHE A 182 -7.30 -11.92 -18.57
N SER A 183 -7.73 -13.18 -18.50
CA SER A 183 -7.82 -14.06 -19.66
C SER A 183 -9.18 -13.90 -20.35
N ASN A 184 -9.15 -13.72 -21.68
CA ASN A 184 -10.34 -13.77 -22.53
C ASN A 184 -10.71 -15.19 -22.97
N LYS A 185 -9.92 -16.21 -22.58
CA LYS A 185 -10.12 -17.61 -22.94
C LYS A 185 -9.93 -18.53 -21.73
N GLY A 186 -10.99 -18.68 -20.94
CA GLY A 186 -10.99 -19.57 -19.78
C GLY A 186 -9.88 -19.22 -18.80
N THR A 187 -9.03 -20.19 -18.47
CA THR A 187 -7.85 -20.03 -17.61
C THR A 187 -6.54 -19.91 -18.39
N SER A 188 -6.61 -19.66 -19.72
CA SER A 188 -5.42 -19.61 -20.56
C SER A 188 -4.52 -18.43 -20.19
N LYS A 189 -3.23 -18.72 -19.99
CA LYS A 189 -2.17 -17.75 -19.67
C LYS A 189 -1.29 -17.42 -20.87
N GLU A 190 -1.68 -17.85 -22.06
CA GLU A 190 -0.96 -17.53 -23.30
C GLU A 190 -1.05 -16.02 -23.56
N PRO A 191 0.04 -15.34 -23.99
CA PRO A 191 0.06 -13.90 -24.17
C PRO A 191 -1.09 -13.34 -25.04
N ARG A 192 -1.47 -14.06 -26.10
CA ARG A 192 -2.59 -13.69 -26.99
C ARG A 192 -3.98 -13.69 -26.33
N HIS A 193 -4.15 -14.40 -25.21
CA HIS A 193 -5.40 -14.47 -24.48
C HIS A 193 -5.44 -13.49 -23.29
N LEU A 194 -4.30 -12.94 -22.90
CA LEU A 194 -4.21 -12.01 -21.77
C LEU A 194 -4.54 -10.59 -22.22
N GLN A 195 -5.41 -9.94 -21.47
CA GLN A 195 -5.79 -8.54 -21.64
C GLN A 195 -5.24 -7.75 -20.47
N PHE A 196 -4.45 -6.72 -20.78
CA PHE A 196 -3.85 -5.84 -19.77
C PHE A 196 -4.92 -4.98 -19.10
N ILE A 197 -4.83 -4.86 -17.78
CA ILE A 197 -5.75 -4.06 -16.97
C ILE A 197 -5.04 -2.83 -16.45
N ALA A 198 -3.96 -3.02 -15.69
CA ALA A 198 -3.27 -1.95 -15.00
C ALA A 198 -1.81 -2.31 -14.73
N GLU A 199 -0.97 -1.28 -14.72
CA GLU A 199 0.38 -1.29 -14.15
C GLU A 199 0.32 -0.51 -12.83
N PHE A 200 1.30 -0.78 -11.96
CA PHE A 200 1.27 -0.32 -10.58
C PHE A 200 2.37 0.66 -10.21
N SER A 201 3.29 0.97 -11.12
CA SER A 201 4.28 2.04 -10.92
C SER A 201 3.62 3.38 -10.62
N ASP A 202 2.49 3.65 -11.30
CA ASP A 202 1.75 4.90 -11.22
C ASP A 202 0.31 4.67 -10.73
N SER A 203 0.05 3.60 -9.97
CA SER A 203 -1.29 3.28 -9.48
C SER A 203 -1.30 2.83 -8.04
N ASP A 204 -2.33 3.27 -7.33
CA ASP A 204 -2.63 2.84 -5.97
C ASP A 204 -3.73 1.78 -5.97
N VAL A 205 -3.63 0.84 -5.02
CA VAL A 205 -4.64 -0.18 -4.76
C VAL A 205 -5.47 0.21 -3.53
N TYR A 206 -6.78 0.33 -3.70
CA TYR A 206 -7.71 0.66 -2.62
C TYR A 206 -8.68 -0.48 -2.35
N THR A 207 -8.97 -0.75 -1.09
CA THR A 207 -10.04 -1.64 -0.62
C THR A 207 -11.39 -0.92 -0.66
N LEU A 208 -12.45 -1.65 -0.99
CA LEU A 208 -13.82 -1.13 -0.95
C LEU A 208 -14.38 -1.23 0.47
N LEU A 209 -14.93 -0.13 0.98
CA LEU A 209 -15.63 -0.08 2.27
C LEU A 209 -17.09 -0.54 2.20
N SER A 210 -17.72 -0.47 1.02
CA SER A 210 -19.14 -0.82 0.83
C SER A 210 -19.40 -1.29 -0.61
N GLY A 211 -18.69 -2.34 -1.01
CA GLY A 211 -18.69 -2.89 -2.37
C GLY A 211 -20.08 -3.21 -2.92
N LYS A 212 -20.92 -3.92 -2.15
CA LYS A 212 -22.29 -4.27 -2.58
C LYS A 212 -23.15 -3.03 -2.73
N LYS A 213 -23.16 -2.17 -1.70
CA LYS A 213 -24.04 -1.00 -1.62
C LYS A 213 -23.72 0.03 -2.71
N VAL A 214 -22.43 0.32 -2.93
CA VAL A 214 -22.00 1.39 -3.83
C VAL A 214 -21.85 0.89 -5.28
N TYR A 215 -21.33 -0.33 -5.46
CA TYR A 215 -20.95 -0.81 -6.80
C TYR A 215 -21.83 -1.96 -7.32
N GLY A 216 -22.76 -2.46 -6.51
CA GLY A 216 -23.57 -3.64 -6.82
C GLY A 216 -22.73 -4.92 -6.90
N ALA A 217 -21.61 -4.96 -6.17
CA ALA A 217 -20.68 -6.08 -6.19
C ALA A 217 -21.29 -7.39 -5.67
N PRO A 218 -20.80 -8.56 -6.09
CA PRO A 218 -21.24 -9.84 -5.52
C PRO A 218 -20.94 -9.96 -4.02
N THR A 219 -19.85 -9.32 -3.57
CA THR A 219 -19.37 -9.32 -2.19
C THR A 219 -18.91 -7.92 -1.78
N ASP A 220 -18.84 -7.65 -0.48
CA ASP A 220 -18.26 -6.40 0.03
C ASP A 220 -16.72 -6.45 0.03
N TYR A 221 -16.15 -7.65 0.03
CA TYR A 221 -14.72 -7.88 -0.17
C TYR A 221 -14.34 -7.56 -1.60
N GLY A 222 -13.79 -6.38 -1.82
CA GLY A 222 -13.27 -5.98 -3.11
C GLY A 222 -12.23 -4.90 -3.01
N PHE A 223 -11.57 -4.65 -4.14
CA PHE A 223 -10.59 -3.59 -4.31
C PHE A 223 -10.76 -2.92 -5.65
N CYS A 224 -10.10 -1.78 -5.82
CA CYS A 224 -9.94 -1.12 -7.09
C CYS A 224 -8.53 -0.59 -7.28
N VAL A 225 -8.13 -0.51 -8.55
CA VAL A 225 -6.88 0.15 -8.95
C VAL A 225 -7.21 1.55 -9.42
N LYS A 226 -6.55 2.55 -8.84
CA LYS A 226 -6.71 3.97 -9.14
C LYS A 226 -5.37 4.52 -9.63
N VAL A 227 -5.34 4.97 -10.88
CA VAL A 227 -4.15 5.60 -11.47
C VAL A 227 -3.89 6.94 -10.80
N ILE A 228 -2.63 7.17 -10.42
CA ILE A 228 -2.09 8.45 -9.96
C ILE A 228 -1.65 9.20 -11.23
N GLN A 229 -2.45 10.16 -11.72
CA GLN A 229 -2.02 10.95 -12.88
C GLN A 229 -0.75 11.76 -12.53
N CYS A 230 0.30 11.58 -13.31
CA CYS A 230 1.52 12.39 -13.23
C CYS A 230 1.20 13.88 -13.46
N ARG A 231 1.92 14.72 -12.73
CA ARG A 231 1.67 16.15 -12.42
C ARG A 231 1.87 17.12 -13.59
N ASP A 232 1.76 16.66 -14.84
CA ASP A 232 2.02 17.51 -16.02
C ASP A 232 0.73 17.88 -16.76
N PHE A 233 0.31 19.13 -16.54
CA PHE A 233 -0.55 19.96 -17.40
C PHE A 233 -1.84 19.32 -17.95
N GLN A 234 -2.65 18.70 -17.11
CA GLN A 234 -4.09 18.53 -17.37
C GLN A 234 -4.91 18.88 -16.11
N PRO A 235 -6.13 19.41 -16.25
CA PRO A 235 -6.90 19.88 -15.10
C PRO A 235 -7.17 18.73 -14.11
N LEU A 236 -6.51 18.86 -12.95
CA LEU A 236 -6.97 18.50 -11.61
C LEU A 236 -8.45 18.11 -11.57
N SER A 237 -8.78 16.80 -11.51
CA SER A 237 -10.05 16.22 -11.01
C SER A 237 -10.31 14.76 -11.43
N VAL A 238 -9.55 14.16 -12.34
CA VAL A 238 -9.95 12.87 -12.94
C VAL A 238 -9.36 11.67 -12.20
N PHE A 239 -9.98 11.28 -11.08
CA PHE A 239 -9.79 9.94 -10.53
C PHE A 239 -10.44 8.92 -11.47
N ARG A 240 -9.65 8.03 -12.08
CA ARG A 240 -10.18 6.91 -12.89
C ARG A 240 -9.98 5.60 -12.14
N LEU A 241 -11.09 5.03 -11.67
CA LEU A 241 -11.13 3.63 -11.25
C LEU A 241 -10.97 2.76 -12.49
N GLN A 242 -9.85 2.04 -12.58
CA GLN A 242 -9.52 1.23 -13.75
C GLN A 242 -10.26 -0.11 -13.74
N SER A 243 -10.42 -0.70 -12.56
CA SER A 243 -11.19 -1.94 -12.35
C SER A 243 -11.65 -2.05 -10.91
N VAL A 244 -12.89 -2.48 -10.68
CA VAL A 244 -13.37 -2.93 -9.36
C VAL A 244 -13.42 -4.45 -9.36
N LEU A 245 -12.78 -5.08 -8.39
CA LEU A 245 -12.55 -6.52 -8.30
C LEU A 245 -13.05 -7.06 -6.96
N THR A 246 -13.62 -8.25 -6.92
CA THR A 246 -13.99 -8.92 -5.67
C THR A 246 -13.31 -10.30 -5.56
N PHE A 247 -12.32 -10.46 -4.66
CA PHE A 247 -12.06 -11.62 -3.77
C PHE A 247 -10.73 -11.50 -2.99
N CYS A 248 -10.56 -12.39 -1.98
CA CYS A 248 -9.48 -12.63 -1.01
C CYS A 248 -8.59 -11.45 -0.61
N THR A 249 -8.58 -11.15 0.69
CA THR A 249 -7.53 -10.37 1.38
C THR A 249 -6.13 -10.69 0.86
N ASP A 250 -5.90 -11.95 0.51
CA ASP A 250 -4.62 -12.48 0.08
C ASP A 250 -4.18 -11.91 -1.27
N PHE A 251 -5.10 -11.60 -2.21
CA PHE A 251 -4.75 -10.98 -3.50
C PHE A 251 -4.43 -9.48 -3.33
N ILE A 252 -5.14 -8.78 -2.44
CA ILE A 252 -4.85 -7.37 -2.11
C ILE A 252 -3.51 -7.28 -1.40
N ILE A 253 -3.27 -8.14 -0.41
CA ILE A 253 -1.99 -8.19 0.30
C ILE A 253 -0.90 -8.66 -0.65
N SER A 254 -1.16 -9.57 -1.60
CA SER A 254 -0.19 -9.88 -2.66
C SER A 254 0.17 -8.66 -3.48
N LEU A 255 -0.83 -7.88 -3.90
CA LEU A 255 -0.63 -6.65 -4.62
C LEU A 255 0.21 -5.73 -3.76
N THR A 256 -0.22 -5.39 -2.54
CA THR A 256 0.54 -4.56 -1.60
C THR A 256 1.97 -5.07 -1.38
N VAL A 257 2.18 -6.37 -1.20
CA VAL A 257 3.52 -6.99 -1.04
C VAL A 257 4.36 -6.83 -2.30
N ILE A 258 3.82 -7.19 -3.47
CA ILE A 258 4.51 -7.06 -4.76
C ILE A 258 4.80 -5.60 -5.07
N LEU A 259 3.88 -4.68 -4.79
CA LEU A 259 3.98 -3.27 -5.17
C LEU A 259 4.89 -2.49 -4.24
N ASN A 260 4.70 -2.66 -2.94
CA ASN A 260 5.38 -1.83 -1.97
C ASN A 260 6.72 -2.44 -1.55
N TYR A 261 6.89 -3.77 -1.58
CA TYR A 261 8.07 -4.42 -1.00
C TYR A 261 9.07 -4.97 -2.03
N THR A 262 8.71 -5.12 -3.32
CA THR A 262 9.71 -5.47 -4.37
C THR A 262 10.62 -4.30 -4.74
N GLY A 263 10.16 -3.05 -4.59
CA GLY A 263 10.94 -1.84 -4.85
C GLY A 263 11.82 -1.38 -3.67
N LEU A 264 11.52 -1.83 -2.46
CA LEU A 264 12.17 -1.37 -1.22
C LEU A 264 13.59 -1.90 -0.99
N GLN A 265 14.13 -2.75 -1.87
CA GLN A 265 15.55 -3.16 -1.83
C GLN A 265 16.54 -1.98 -2.07
N GLN A 266 16.07 -0.79 -2.47
CA GLN A 266 16.92 0.41 -2.59
C GLN A 266 16.94 1.31 -1.34
N SER A 267 16.03 1.14 -0.38
CA SER A 267 15.97 1.94 0.85
C SER A 267 16.25 1.07 2.08
N ARG A 268 17.46 1.21 2.65
CA ARG A 268 17.99 0.38 3.76
C ARG A 268 17.21 0.47 5.09
N SER A 269 16.05 1.14 5.16
CA SER A 269 15.33 1.40 6.41
C SER A 269 14.13 0.48 6.69
N VAL A 270 13.65 -0.32 5.72
CA VAL A 270 12.41 -1.12 5.89
C VAL A 270 12.66 -2.61 6.18
N LEU A 271 13.82 -3.15 5.78
CA LEU A 271 14.18 -4.56 5.98
C LEU A 271 14.26 -5.06 7.44
N PRO A 272 14.67 -4.28 8.47
CA PRO A 272 14.89 -4.85 9.80
C PRO A 272 13.64 -5.10 10.64
N MET A 273 12.43 -4.86 10.14
CA MET A 273 11.17 -5.15 10.89
C MET A 273 10.24 -6.15 10.18
N VAL A 274 10.65 -6.66 9.01
CA VAL A 274 9.92 -7.69 8.26
C VAL A 274 10.52 -9.09 8.49
N LEU A 275 11.70 -9.15 9.12
CA LEU A 275 12.44 -10.36 9.50
C LEU A 275 12.58 -10.48 11.01
#